data_AF-A0A8S2UN94-F1
#
_entry.id   AF-A0A8S2UN94-F1
#
_cell.length_a   1.000
_cell.length_b   1.000
_cell.length_c   1.000
_cell.angle_alpha   90.00
_cell.angle_beta   90.00
_cell.angle_gamma   90.00
#
_symmetry.space_group_name_H-M   'P 1'
#
loop_
_entity.id
_entity.type
_entity.pdbx_description
1 polymer ?
#
loop_
_entity_poly.entity_id
_entity_poly.type
_entity_poly.pdbx_seq_one_letter_code
_entity_poly.pdbx_strand_id
1 'polypeptide(L)'
;MGRRNPRKKHSEAFGFKPNEQKMEEGELKSSSSEEDETYTHKTASSTTPKEEEVEASSAATPDLLDNLDLSAIGDLFEMCKKMCGQRNLSVLLYSLMRHLRVPWRETDDLLTSIGALQRRTAHKWTKAFLSGDLDASTEEKRGGKHSDSFYDTFPEIEMEARTFTVDRCSRKNASFTSAELAKFVDVKYYEVTGEKKEGDELIRSERSCRGDIRRKGGSFEANTQRPYFEGHERRGGTSKQFHFLFPEQKRALLRGE
;
A
#
# COMPACT_ATOMS: atom_id res chain seq x y z
N MET A 1 -33.26 -28.76 -62.14
CA MET A 1 -32.89 -28.30 -60.78
C MET A 1 -31.51 -28.86 -60.48
N GLY A 2 -30.38 -28.16 -60.41
CA GLY A 2 -30.06 -26.80 -59.99
C GLY A 2 -28.73 -26.92 -59.23
N ARG A 3 -27.64 -27.25 -59.94
CA ARG A 3 -26.30 -27.51 -59.36
C ARG A 3 -25.71 -26.18 -58.85
N ARG A 4 -25.41 -26.09 -57.55
CA ARG A 4 -24.74 -24.93 -56.94
C ARG A 4 -23.23 -25.16 -56.92
N ASN A 5 -22.49 -24.23 -57.52
CA ASN A 5 -21.02 -24.14 -57.50
C ASN A 5 -20.50 -23.69 -56.13
N PRO A 6 -19.31 -24.15 -55.70
CA PRO A 6 -18.63 -23.62 -54.52
C PRO A 6 -17.88 -22.32 -54.85
N ARG A 7 -18.10 -21.29 -54.02
CA ARG A 7 -17.34 -20.02 -54.03
C ARG A 7 -15.93 -20.26 -53.48
N LYS A 8 -14.91 -20.02 -54.31
CA LYS A 8 -13.53 -19.81 -53.88
C LYS A 8 -13.45 -18.53 -53.04
N LYS A 9 -12.89 -18.60 -51.83
CA LYS A 9 -12.47 -17.42 -51.07
C LYS A 9 -10.96 -17.25 -51.25
N HIS A 10 -10.57 -16.11 -51.80
CA HIS A 10 -9.20 -15.59 -51.82
C HIS A 10 -8.78 -15.28 -50.37
N SER A 11 -7.65 -15.84 -49.94
CA SER A 11 -6.90 -15.37 -48.77
C SER A 11 -5.75 -14.50 -49.28
N GLU A 12 -5.89 -13.18 -49.13
CA GLU A 12 -4.78 -12.25 -49.32
C GLU A 12 -3.89 -12.25 -48.08
N ALA A 13 -2.62 -12.56 -48.27
CA ALA A 13 -1.59 -12.50 -47.26
C ALA A 13 -1.07 -11.05 -47.16
N PHE A 14 -1.37 -10.37 -46.06
CA PHE A 14 -0.70 -9.11 -45.70
C PHE A 14 0.63 -9.43 -45.02
N GLY A 15 1.72 -9.30 -45.78
CA GLY A 15 3.08 -9.35 -45.27
C GLY A 15 3.46 -8.02 -44.61
N PHE A 16 3.49 -7.98 -43.29
CA PHE A 16 4.12 -6.90 -42.53
C PHE A 16 5.61 -7.24 -42.33
N LYS A 17 6.50 -6.43 -42.90
CA LYS A 17 7.94 -6.47 -42.60
C LYS A 17 8.19 -5.53 -41.41
N PRO A 18 8.84 -5.98 -40.31
CA PRO A 18 9.30 -5.06 -39.28
C PRO A 18 10.55 -4.32 -39.78
N ASN A 19 10.56 -3.01 -39.52
CA ASN A 19 11.63 -2.09 -39.85
C ASN A 19 12.67 -2.15 -38.71
N GLU A 20 13.86 -2.66 -38.98
CA GLU A 20 15.00 -2.64 -38.06
C GLU A 20 15.55 -1.21 -37.99
N GLN A 21 15.18 -0.44 -36.96
CA GLN A 21 15.90 0.75 -36.57
C GLN A 21 16.93 0.38 -35.50
N LYS A 22 18.21 0.37 -35.91
CA LYS A 22 19.38 0.43 -35.04
C LYS A 22 19.31 1.71 -34.22
N MET A 23 19.23 1.59 -32.90
CA MET A 23 19.57 2.68 -31.99
C MET A 23 21.02 2.52 -31.55
N GLU A 24 21.81 3.55 -31.81
CA GLU A 24 23.19 3.70 -31.38
C GLU A 24 23.24 3.87 -29.84
N GLU A 25 24.13 3.12 -29.20
CA GLU A 25 24.45 3.25 -27.79
C GLU A 25 25.29 4.52 -27.57
N GLY A 26 24.71 5.51 -26.90
CA GLY A 26 25.43 6.65 -26.36
C GLY A 26 25.95 6.34 -24.95
N GLU A 27 27.27 6.16 -24.82
CA GLU A 27 27.96 6.06 -23.54
C GLU A 27 27.81 7.36 -22.73
N LEU A 28 27.10 7.30 -21.61
CA LEU A 28 27.10 8.34 -20.57
C LEU A 28 28.08 7.95 -19.46
N LYS A 29 29.25 8.59 -19.46
CA LYS A 29 30.20 8.59 -18.35
C LYS A 29 29.64 9.40 -17.19
N SER A 30 29.27 8.75 -16.09
CA SER A 30 28.98 9.41 -14.82
C SER A 30 30.22 9.42 -13.93
N SER A 31 30.75 10.60 -13.67
CA SER A 31 31.83 10.87 -12.72
C SER A 31 31.33 10.80 -11.28
N SER A 32 31.98 9.95 -10.48
CA SER A 32 31.84 9.86 -9.02
C SER A 32 32.61 10.99 -8.34
N SER A 33 31.98 11.69 -7.40
CA SER A 33 32.67 12.46 -6.36
C SER A 33 32.32 11.84 -5.02
N GLU A 34 33.33 11.26 -4.40
CA GLU A 34 33.35 10.73 -3.03
C GLU A 34 33.36 11.90 -2.04
N GLU A 35 32.42 11.92 -1.11
CA GLU A 35 32.57 12.67 0.14
C GLU A 35 32.34 11.73 1.32
N ASP A 36 33.38 11.67 2.13
CA ASP A 36 33.69 10.71 3.18
C ASP A 36 33.38 11.39 4.52
N GLU A 37 32.25 11.06 5.15
CA GLU A 37 31.95 11.49 6.51
C GLU A 37 31.78 10.28 7.44
N THR A 38 32.84 10.02 8.19
CA THR A 38 32.93 8.99 9.22
C THR A 38 32.26 9.48 10.51
N TYR A 39 31.02 9.05 10.76
CA TYR A 39 30.35 9.26 12.04
C TYR A 39 30.40 7.99 12.90
N THR A 40 31.21 8.03 13.96
CA THR A 40 31.33 6.94 14.94
C THR A 40 30.22 7.03 15.98
N HIS A 41 29.22 6.14 15.91
CA HIS A 41 28.25 5.96 16.99
C HIS A 41 28.52 4.70 17.81
N LYS A 42 28.90 4.98 19.05
CA LYS A 42 29.07 4.10 20.20
C LYS A 42 27.81 3.23 20.42
N THR A 43 28.03 1.92 20.47
CA THR A 43 27.06 0.87 20.76
C THR A 43 26.45 1.03 22.15
N ALA A 44 25.12 1.02 22.23
CA ALA A 44 24.38 0.85 23.48
C ALA A 44 23.42 -0.35 23.35
N SER A 45 23.56 -1.23 24.34
CA SER A 45 22.84 -2.48 24.55
C SER A 45 21.32 -2.29 24.61
N SER A 46 20.60 -3.04 23.77
CA SER A 46 19.14 -3.16 23.78
C SER A 46 18.67 -3.87 25.04
N THR A 47 18.35 -3.08 26.05
CA THR A 47 17.52 -3.47 27.18
C THR A 47 16.10 -3.11 26.79
N THR A 48 15.19 -4.08 26.74
CA THR A 48 13.76 -3.85 26.55
C THR A 48 13.31 -2.76 27.54
N PRO A 49 12.83 -1.60 27.08
CA PRO A 49 12.40 -0.56 27.99
C PRO A 49 11.13 -1.06 28.66
N LYS A 50 11.22 -1.34 29.95
CA LYS A 50 10.05 -1.29 30.84
C LYS A 50 9.41 0.06 30.56
N GLU A 51 8.11 0.04 30.24
CA GLU A 51 7.28 1.24 30.17
C GLU A 51 7.34 1.91 31.55
N GLU A 52 8.35 2.75 31.76
CA GLU A 52 8.48 3.61 32.93
C GLU A 52 7.38 4.66 32.80
N GLU A 53 6.37 4.55 33.65
CA GLU A 53 5.41 5.62 33.90
C GLU A 53 6.20 6.83 34.40
N VAL A 54 6.61 7.69 33.46
CA VAL A 54 7.17 8.99 33.78
C VAL A 54 6.05 9.81 34.41
N GLU A 55 5.99 9.81 35.74
CA GLU A 55 5.21 10.77 36.53
C GLU A 55 5.80 12.16 36.28
N ALA A 56 5.32 12.79 35.21
CA ALA A 56 5.66 14.16 34.87
C ALA A 56 5.10 15.08 35.96
N SER A 57 6.00 15.82 36.62
CA SER A 57 5.68 16.81 37.63
C SER A 57 4.60 17.78 37.12
N SER A 58 3.50 17.82 37.86
CA SER A 58 2.30 18.63 37.72
C SER A 58 2.59 20.14 37.69
N ALA A 59 3.13 20.64 36.58
CA ALA A 59 2.96 22.05 36.23
C ALA A 59 1.53 22.19 35.72
N ALA A 60 0.69 22.92 36.46
CA ALA A 60 -0.72 23.15 36.17
C ALA A 60 -0.89 23.63 34.71
N THR A 61 -1.25 22.72 33.82
CA THR A 61 -1.85 23.08 32.55
C THR A 61 -3.17 23.75 32.91
N PRO A 62 -3.36 25.05 32.60
CA PRO A 62 -4.65 25.70 32.81
C PRO A 62 -5.74 24.86 32.14
N ASP A 63 -6.95 24.84 32.72
CA ASP A 63 -8.11 24.05 32.27
C ASP A 63 -8.44 24.32 30.79
N LEU A 64 -7.67 23.70 29.90
CA LEU A 64 -7.81 23.81 28.46
C LEU A 64 -9.17 23.25 28.06
N LEU A 65 -9.61 22.20 28.76
CA LEU A 65 -10.89 21.56 28.57
C LEU A 65 -12.07 22.46 28.95
N ASP A 66 -11.94 23.26 30.01
CA ASP A 66 -13.04 24.12 30.45
C ASP A 66 -13.29 25.30 29.50
N ASN A 67 -12.27 25.65 28.69
CA ASN A 67 -12.39 26.69 27.66
C ASN A 67 -12.80 26.14 26.28
N LEU A 68 -12.87 24.82 26.11
CA LEU A 68 -13.24 24.22 24.84
C LEU A 68 -14.75 24.08 24.74
N ASP A 69 -15.32 24.74 23.73
CA ASP A 69 -16.71 24.51 23.35
C ASP A 69 -16.85 23.13 22.70
N LEU A 70 -17.14 22.13 23.53
CA LEU A 70 -17.31 20.74 23.11
C LEU A 70 -18.44 20.60 22.07
N SER A 71 -19.44 21.48 22.08
CA SER A 71 -20.52 21.46 21.10
C SER A 71 -19.99 21.83 19.71
N ALA A 72 -19.25 22.95 19.63
CA ALA A 72 -18.66 23.39 18.37
C ALA A 72 -17.64 22.37 17.81
N ILE A 73 -16.86 21.73 18.69
CA ILE A 73 -15.93 20.67 18.29
C ILE A 73 -16.67 19.44 17.78
N GLY A 74 -17.77 19.05 18.43
CA GLY A 74 -18.63 17.96 17.97
C GLY A 74 -19.22 18.20 16.59
N ASP A 75 -19.74 19.40 16.35
CA ASP A 75 -20.30 19.81 15.05
C ASP A 75 -19.22 19.82 13.95
N LEU A 76 -18.04 20.38 14.26
CA LEU A 76 -16.89 20.37 13.36
C LEU A 76 -16.43 18.93 13.07
N PHE A 77 -16.41 18.08 14.09
CA PHE A 77 -16.05 16.67 13.94
C PHE A 77 -17.01 15.94 12.99
N GLU A 78 -18.32 16.11 13.16
CA GLU A 78 -19.32 15.48 12.30
C GLU A 78 -19.26 16.02 10.86
N MET A 79 -18.94 17.32 10.68
CA MET A 79 -18.69 17.89 9.36
C MET A 79 -17.46 17.26 8.70
N CYS A 80 -16.33 17.20 9.40
CA CYS A 80 -15.07 16.65 8.87
C CYS A 80 -15.15 15.13 8.64
N LYS A 81 -15.99 14.42 9.41
CA LYS A 81 -16.16 12.95 9.34
C LYS A 81 -16.51 12.48 7.93
N LYS A 82 -17.28 13.27 7.18
CA LYS A 82 -17.62 12.96 5.78
C LYS A 82 -16.43 13.01 4.83
N MET A 83 -15.45 13.87 5.10
CA MET A 83 -14.28 14.07 4.24
C MET A 83 -13.12 13.13 4.60
N CYS A 84 -12.79 13.05 5.89
CA CYS A 84 -11.57 12.36 6.35
C CYS A 84 -11.84 10.97 6.92
N GLY A 85 -13.10 10.65 7.20
CA GLY A 85 -13.50 9.43 7.92
C GLY A 85 -13.32 9.55 9.44
N GLN A 86 -14.28 9.00 10.18
CA GLN A 86 -14.31 9.04 11.66
C GLN A 86 -12.99 8.54 12.29
N ARG A 87 -12.41 7.48 11.72
CA ARG A 87 -11.17 6.85 12.23
C ARG A 87 -10.00 7.83 12.23
N ASN A 88 -9.73 8.47 11.09
CA ASN A 88 -8.57 9.35 10.94
C ASN A 88 -8.70 10.58 11.86
N LEU A 89 -9.90 11.14 11.96
CA LEU A 89 -10.16 12.26 12.87
C LEU A 89 -10.01 11.85 14.34
N SER A 90 -10.51 10.68 14.71
CA SER A 90 -10.37 10.18 16.09
C SER A 90 -8.90 9.96 16.46
N VAL A 91 -8.11 9.41 15.53
CA VAL A 91 -6.66 9.19 15.71
C VAL A 91 -5.91 10.51 15.83
N LEU A 92 -6.24 11.49 14.98
CA LEU A 92 -5.63 12.81 15.01
C LEU A 92 -5.93 13.53 16.33
N LEU A 93 -7.20 13.57 16.72
CA LEU A 93 -7.64 14.21 17.95
C LEU A 93 -7.02 13.52 19.17
N TYR A 94 -7.05 12.19 19.23
CA TYR A 94 -6.36 11.44 20.28
C TYR A 94 -4.86 11.78 20.33
N SER A 95 -4.18 11.84 19.19
CA SER A 95 -2.74 12.17 19.13
C SER A 95 -2.45 13.60 19.62
N LEU A 96 -3.33 14.56 19.28
CA LEU A 96 -3.26 15.93 19.77
C LEU A 96 -3.43 15.99 21.30
N MET A 97 -4.42 15.28 21.84
CA MET A 97 -4.65 15.21 23.29
C MET A 97 -3.46 14.60 24.04
N ARG A 98 -2.84 13.56 23.47
CA ARG A 98 -1.61 12.97 24.02
C ARG A 98 -0.43 13.95 23.97
N HIS A 99 -0.30 14.72 22.89
CA HIS A 99 0.73 15.74 22.75
C HIS A 99 0.58 16.85 23.81
N LEU A 100 -0.66 17.26 24.07
CA LEU A 100 -1.02 18.23 25.11
C LEU A 100 -0.98 17.66 26.54
N ARG A 101 -0.54 16.39 26.70
CA ARG A 101 -0.43 15.68 27.98
C ARG A 101 -1.74 15.55 28.75
N VAL A 102 -2.88 15.56 28.06
CA VAL A 102 -4.19 15.39 28.71
C VAL A 102 -4.28 13.99 29.34
N PRO A 103 -4.78 13.86 30.58
CA PRO A 103 -5.02 12.58 31.21
C PRO A 103 -5.84 11.62 30.35
N TRP A 104 -5.54 10.33 30.51
CA TRP A 104 -6.15 9.26 29.72
C TRP A 104 -7.65 9.10 29.94
N ARG A 105 -8.20 9.54 31.08
CA ARG A 105 -9.64 9.48 31.37
C ARG A 105 -10.37 10.59 30.64
N GLU A 106 -9.92 11.83 30.80
CA GLU A 106 -10.46 13.01 30.10
C GLU A 106 -10.42 12.86 28.58
N THR A 107 -9.35 12.26 28.04
CA THR A 107 -9.28 11.96 26.60
C THR A 107 -10.40 10.99 26.17
N ASP A 108 -10.71 9.97 26.98
CA ASP A 108 -11.78 9.00 26.67
C ASP A 108 -13.16 9.67 26.74
N ASP A 109 -13.37 10.49 27.76
CA ASP A 109 -14.62 11.20 28.00
C ASP A 109 -14.89 12.18 26.85
N LEU A 110 -13.87 12.94 26.43
CA LEU A 110 -13.95 13.85 25.29
C LEU A 110 -14.19 13.11 23.97
N LEU A 111 -13.47 12.02 23.69
CA LEU A 111 -13.69 11.24 22.47
C LEU A 111 -15.09 10.63 22.44
N THR A 112 -15.59 10.17 23.58
CA THR A 112 -16.93 9.58 23.69
C THR A 112 -18.02 10.63 23.54
N SER A 113 -17.86 11.82 24.10
CA SER A 113 -18.85 12.89 24.05
C SER A 113 -19.10 13.41 22.62
N ILE A 114 -18.06 13.44 21.78
CA ILE A 114 -18.17 13.86 20.37
C ILE A 114 -18.48 12.69 19.40
N GLY A 115 -18.67 11.47 19.92
CA GLY A 115 -18.92 10.29 19.07
C GLY A 115 -17.70 9.81 18.26
N ALA A 116 -16.48 10.10 18.71
CA ALA A 116 -15.25 9.57 18.13
C ALA A 116 -14.98 8.12 18.57
N LEU A 117 -13.88 7.54 18.10
CA LEU A 117 -13.44 6.22 18.55
C LEU A 117 -12.99 6.28 20.02
N GLN A 118 -13.40 5.28 20.81
CA GLN A 118 -12.90 5.10 22.18
C GLN A 118 -11.37 5.10 22.24
N ARG A 119 -10.80 5.57 23.36
CA ARG A 119 -9.35 5.78 23.49
C ARG A 119 -8.52 4.53 23.16
N ARG A 120 -9.00 3.32 23.51
CA ARG A 120 -8.27 2.07 23.30
C ARG A 120 -8.09 1.82 21.80
N THR A 121 -9.17 2.03 21.05
CA THR A 121 -9.20 1.87 19.61
C THR A 121 -8.39 2.98 18.94
N ALA A 122 -8.57 4.24 19.37
CA ALA A 122 -7.78 5.37 18.86
C ALA A 122 -6.27 5.16 19.09
N HIS A 123 -5.86 4.70 20.27
CA HIS A 123 -4.46 4.39 20.61
C HIS A 123 -3.88 3.27 19.76
N LYS A 124 -4.61 2.16 19.59
CA LYS A 124 -4.22 1.07 18.68
C LYS A 124 -3.94 1.63 17.28
N TRP A 125 -4.81 2.51 16.80
CA TRP A 125 -4.67 3.12 15.49
C TRP A 125 -3.55 4.15 15.40
N THR A 126 -3.32 4.95 16.43
CA THR A 126 -2.16 5.84 16.50
C THR A 126 -0.86 5.05 16.43
N LYS A 127 -0.76 3.90 17.13
CA LYS A 127 0.41 3.01 17.01
C LYS A 127 0.59 2.50 15.57
N ALA A 128 -0.47 2.04 14.93
CA ALA A 128 -0.42 1.60 13.53
C ALA A 128 0.02 2.75 12.60
N PHE A 129 -0.55 3.94 12.78
CA PHE A 129 -0.20 5.14 12.03
C PHE A 129 1.28 5.53 12.20
N LEU A 130 1.77 5.60 13.43
CA LEU A 130 3.17 5.94 13.74
C LEU A 130 4.15 4.87 13.24
N SER A 131 3.74 3.60 13.21
CA SER A 131 4.55 2.52 12.66
C SER A 131 4.65 2.55 11.13
N GLY A 132 3.90 3.42 10.45
CA GLY A 132 3.80 3.45 8.99
C GLY A 132 3.02 2.28 8.40
N ASP A 133 2.44 1.41 9.23
CA ASP A 133 1.57 0.30 8.82
C ASP A 133 0.15 0.81 8.51
N LEU A 134 0.07 1.56 7.42
CA LEU A 134 -1.18 2.10 6.89
C LEU A 134 -2.08 0.99 6.30
N ASP A 135 -1.52 -0.20 6.08
CA ASP A 135 -2.26 -1.35 5.60
C ASP A 135 -3.14 -1.92 6.72
N ALA A 136 -2.60 -2.05 7.94
CA ALA A 136 -3.42 -2.31 9.13
C ALA A 136 -4.57 -1.30 9.26
N SER A 137 -4.30 -0.01 8.98
CA SER A 137 -5.29 1.08 9.04
C SER A 137 -6.42 0.98 8.03
N THR A 138 -6.23 0.27 6.92
CA THR A 138 -7.21 0.14 5.85
C THR A 138 -7.95 -1.20 5.87
N GLU A 139 -7.41 -2.22 6.54
CA GLU A 139 -7.93 -3.59 6.57
C GLU A 139 -9.00 -3.89 7.64
N GLU A 140 -9.20 -3.04 8.65
CA GLU A 140 -10.29 -3.22 9.64
C GLU A 140 -11.63 -2.76 9.02
N LYS A 141 -12.09 -3.52 8.02
CA LYS A 141 -13.42 -3.46 7.39
C LYS A 141 -14.15 -4.78 7.60
N ARG A 142 -14.29 -5.20 8.87
CA ARG A 142 -15.25 -6.27 9.21
C ARG A 142 -16.66 -5.68 9.22
N GLY A 143 -17.41 -5.88 8.13
CA GLY A 143 -18.88 -5.80 8.13
C GLY A 143 -19.54 -4.45 7.81
N GLY A 144 -18.81 -3.44 7.36
CA GLY A 144 -19.41 -2.20 6.83
C GLY A 144 -19.72 -2.31 5.34
N LYS A 145 -20.81 -1.67 4.86
CA LYS A 145 -21.05 -1.48 3.42
C LYS A 145 -19.80 -0.85 2.81
N HIS A 146 -19.11 -1.61 1.96
CA HIS A 146 -18.00 -1.08 1.19
C HIS A 146 -18.56 -0.01 0.26
N SER A 147 -17.93 1.17 0.22
CA SER A 147 -18.06 2.02 -0.97
C SER A 147 -17.64 1.16 -2.15
N ASP A 148 -18.44 1.18 -3.23
CA ASP A 148 -18.21 0.37 -4.42
C ASP A 148 -16.73 0.43 -4.78
N SER A 149 -16.07 -0.73 -4.68
CA SER A 149 -14.67 -0.84 -5.04
C SER A 149 -14.56 -0.61 -6.55
N PHE A 150 -13.40 -0.13 -7.03
CA PHE A 150 -13.17 -0.01 -8.47
C PHE A 150 -13.48 -1.32 -9.23
N TYR A 151 -13.26 -2.47 -8.59
CA TYR A 151 -13.54 -3.76 -9.20
C TYR A 151 -15.01 -4.18 -9.11
N ASP A 152 -15.81 -3.51 -8.28
CA ASP A 152 -17.26 -3.75 -8.20
C ASP A 152 -17.95 -3.14 -9.44
N THR A 153 -17.42 -2.03 -9.97
CA THR A 153 -17.85 -1.42 -11.23
C THR A 153 -17.20 -2.05 -12.47
N PHE A 154 -16.01 -2.62 -12.35
CA PHE A 154 -15.26 -3.23 -13.47
C PHE A 154 -14.76 -4.65 -13.14
N PRO A 155 -15.66 -5.63 -13.00
CA PRO A 155 -15.29 -6.99 -12.60
C PRO A 155 -14.42 -7.72 -13.65
N GLU A 156 -14.57 -7.39 -14.93
CA GLU A 156 -13.75 -7.96 -16.01
C GLU A 156 -12.26 -7.58 -15.83
N ILE A 157 -12.01 -6.32 -15.48
CA ILE A 157 -10.66 -5.82 -15.20
C ILE A 157 -10.08 -6.52 -13.96
N GLU A 158 -10.90 -6.84 -12.96
CA GLU A 158 -10.43 -7.56 -11.77
C GLU A 158 -9.88 -8.96 -12.13
N MET A 159 -10.64 -9.71 -12.92
CA MET A 159 -10.29 -11.06 -13.35
C MET A 159 -9.00 -11.05 -14.17
N GLU A 160 -8.89 -10.13 -15.12
CA GLU A 160 -7.69 -9.97 -15.95
C GLU A 160 -6.48 -9.53 -15.11
N ALA A 161 -6.65 -8.55 -14.23
CA ALA A 161 -5.58 -8.08 -13.34
C ALA A 161 -5.10 -9.19 -12.39
N ARG A 162 -6.01 -10.04 -11.91
CA ARG A 162 -5.66 -11.21 -11.10
C ARG A 162 -4.86 -12.22 -11.93
N THR A 163 -5.31 -12.53 -13.13
CA THR A 163 -4.63 -13.47 -14.05
C THR A 163 -3.24 -12.96 -14.41
N PHE A 164 -3.13 -11.68 -14.75
CA PHE A 164 -1.86 -11.00 -15.02
C PHE A 164 -0.89 -11.09 -13.84
N THR A 165 -1.38 -10.84 -12.63
CA THR A 165 -0.58 -10.94 -11.39
C THR A 165 -0.06 -12.37 -11.20
N VAL A 166 -0.94 -13.38 -11.32
CA VAL A 166 -0.57 -14.79 -11.16
C VAL A 166 0.45 -15.22 -12.22
N ASP A 167 0.25 -14.85 -13.49
CA ASP A 167 1.18 -15.16 -14.58
C ASP A 167 2.57 -14.55 -14.33
N ARG A 168 2.62 -13.27 -13.96
CA ARG A 168 3.88 -12.56 -13.70
C ARG A 168 4.63 -13.14 -12.51
N CYS A 169 3.91 -13.49 -11.44
CA CYS A 169 4.47 -14.12 -10.24
C CYS A 169 4.94 -15.56 -10.48
N SER A 170 4.37 -16.28 -11.47
CA SER A 170 4.72 -17.68 -11.75
C SER A 170 6.00 -17.83 -12.56
N ARG A 171 6.63 -16.72 -13.01
CA ARG A 171 7.87 -16.74 -13.79
C ARG A 171 9.07 -16.97 -12.88
N LYS A 172 10.05 -17.77 -13.34
CA LYS A 172 11.27 -18.09 -12.58
C LYS A 172 12.06 -16.87 -12.09
N ASN A 173 12.00 -15.76 -12.83
CA ASN A 173 12.67 -14.49 -12.50
C ASN A 173 11.67 -13.38 -12.18
N ALA A 174 10.59 -13.69 -11.45
CA ALA A 174 9.50 -12.73 -11.21
C ALA A 174 10.01 -11.43 -10.58
N SER A 175 10.07 -10.37 -11.38
CA SER A 175 10.31 -8.99 -10.98
C SER A 175 9.01 -8.18 -11.01
N PHE A 176 7.91 -8.80 -10.58
CA PHE A 176 6.60 -8.17 -10.61
C PHE A 176 6.51 -7.03 -9.59
N THR A 177 6.10 -5.85 -10.05
CA THR A 177 5.95 -4.66 -9.20
C THR A 177 4.51 -4.16 -9.19
N SER A 178 4.13 -3.43 -8.13
CA SER A 178 2.85 -2.74 -8.07
C SER A 178 2.66 -1.72 -9.19
N ALA A 179 3.74 -1.11 -9.67
CA ALA A 179 3.72 -0.19 -10.81
C ALA A 179 3.31 -0.89 -12.11
N GLU A 180 3.77 -2.13 -12.35
CA GLU A 180 3.35 -2.94 -13.50
C GLU A 180 1.86 -3.25 -13.45
N LEU A 181 1.33 -3.60 -12.26
CA LEU A 181 -0.10 -3.83 -12.08
C LEU A 181 -0.93 -2.57 -12.33
N ALA A 182 -0.46 -1.42 -11.83
CA ALA A 182 -1.14 -0.14 -12.01
C ALA A 182 -1.23 0.24 -13.50
N LYS A 183 -0.12 0.09 -14.24
CA LYS A 183 -0.08 0.29 -15.70
C LYS A 183 -1.00 -0.69 -16.44
N PHE A 184 -1.03 -1.96 -16.02
CA PHE A 184 -1.91 -2.96 -16.61
C PHE A 184 -3.39 -2.59 -16.43
N VAL A 185 -3.80 -2.24 -15.20
CA VAL A 185 -5.18 -1.85 -14.89
C VAL A 185 -5.58 -0.58 -15.64
N ASP A 186 -4.67 0.37 -15.76
CA ASP A 186 -4.87 1.61 -16.51
C ASP A 186 -5.18 1.34 -17.99
N VAL A 187 -4.34 0.53 -18.65
CA VAL A 187 -4.57 0.12 -20.05
C VAL A 187 -5.91 -0.60 -20.19
N LYS A 188 -6.23 -1.54 -19.29
CA LYS A 188 -7.48 -2.29 -19.33
C LYS A 188 -8.73 -1.44 -19.11
N TYR A 189 -8.63 -0.40 -18.28
CA TYR A 189 -9.72 0.54 -18.10
C TYR A 189 -10.09 1.24 -19.41
N TYR A 190 -9.11 1.79 -20.13
CA TYR A 190 -9.37 2.47 -21.41
C TYR A 190 -9.78 1.50 -22.52
N GLU A 191 -9.28 0.26 -22.51
CA GLU A 191 -9.75 -0.79 -23.42
C GLU A 191 -11.24 -1.12 -23.22
N VAL A 192 -11.68 -1.24 -21.97
CA VAL A 192 -13.07 -1.63 -21.64
C VAL A 192 -14.05 -0.48 -21.81
N THR A 193 -13.67 0.74 -21.41
CA THR A 193 -14.55 1.92 -21.48
C THR A 193 -14.57 2.57 -22.86
N GLY A 194 -13.52 2.40 -23.67
CA GLY A 194 -13.35 3.10 -24.94
C GLY A 194 -13.00 4.59 -24.79
N GLU A 195 -12.72 5.04 -23.57
CA GLU A 195 -12.28 6.41 -23.30
C GLU A 195 -10.86 6.65 -23.84
N LYS A 196 -10.57 7.89 -24.23
CA LYS A 196 -9.22 8.30 -24.61
C LYS A 196 -8.48 8.77 -23.36
N LYS A 197 -7.26 8.27 -23.17
CA LYS A 197 -6.39 8.72 -22.08
C LYS A 197 -5.96 10.16 -22.30
N GLU A 198 -6.30 11.04 -21.35
CA GLU A 198 -5.84 12.43 -21.30
C GLU A 198 -4.79 12.56 -20.18
N GLY A 199 -3.52 12.70 -20.55
CA GLY A 199 -2.40 12.85 -19.61
C GLY A 199 -1.75 11.53 -19.17
N ASP A 200 -0.81 11.63 -18.23
CA ASP A 200 0.00 10.50 -17.74
C ASP A 200 -0.50 9.92 -16.41
N GLU A 201 -1.59 10.44 -15.87
CA GLU A 201 -2.18 9.95 -14.63
C GLU A 201 -2.70 8.51 -14.80
N LEU A 202 -2.56 7.72 -13.73
CA LEU A 202 -3.04 6.34 -13.69
C LEU A 202 -4.43 6.32 -13.05
N ILE A 203 -5.37 5.60 -13.66
CA ILE A 203 -6.71 5.38 -13.09
C ILE A 203 -6.65 4.79 -11.67
N ARG A 204 -5.62 3.97 -11.42
CA ARG A 204 -5.30 3.49 -10.07
C ARG A 204 -3.86 3.76 -9.73
N SER A 205 -3.65 4.38 -8.56
CA SER A 205 -2.31 4.61 -8.03
C SER A 205 -1.59 3.29 -7.72
N GLU A 206 -0.26 3.30 -7.86
CA GLU A 206 0.59 2.18 -7.49
C GLU A 206 0.32 1.70 -6.05
N ARG A 207 0.14 2.64 -5.13
CA ARG A 207 -0.17 2.36 -3.72
C ARG A 207 -1.46 1.56 -3.56
N SER A 208 -2.49 1.88 -4.35
CA SER A 208 -3.76 1.13 -4.33
C SER A 208 -3.57 -0.29 -4.86
N CYS A 209 -2.80 -0.43 -5.95
CA CYS A 209 -2.50 -1.74 -6.55
C CYS A 209 -1.67 -2.63 -5.61
N ARG A 210 -0.81 -2.04 -4.77
CA ARG A 210 -0.12 -2.78 -3.70
C ARG A 210 -1.10 -3.42 -2.71
N GLY A 211 -2.16 -2.71 -2.33
CA GLY A 211 -3.24 -3.26 -1.51
C GLY A 211 -4.02 -4.36 -2.22
N ASP A 212 -4.25 -4.23 -3.53
CA ASP A 212 -4.93 -5.25 -4.33
C ASP A 212 -4.14 -6.56 -4.39
N ILE A 213 -2.82 -6.49 -4.59
CA ILE A 213 -1.93 -7.66 -4.58
C ILE A 213 -2.05 -8.41 -3.25
N ARG A 214 -2.04 -7.68 -2.12
CA ARG A 214 -2.17 -8.27 -0.79
C ARG A 214 -3.54 -8.92 -0.57
N ARG A 215 -4.62 -8.24 -0.95
CA ARG A 215 -5.98 -8.79 -0.87
C ARG A 215 -6.14 -10.09 -1.69
N LYS A 216 -5.42 -10.19 -2.80
CA LYS A 216 -5.36 -11.41 -3.64
C LYS A 216 -4.44 -12.51 -3.08
N GLY A 217 -3.92 -12.35 -1.87
CA GLY A 217 -3.06 -13.32 -1.18
C GLY A 217 -1.58 -13.18 -1.54
N GLY A 218 -1.17 -12.13 -2.25
CA GLY A 218 0.23 -11.83 -2.47
C GLY A 218 0.86 -11.25 -1.20
N SER A 219 1.62 -12.06 -0.46
CA SER A 219 2.48 -11.54 0.60
C SER A 219 3.78 -11.05 0.00
N PHE A 220 4.13 -9.79 0.23
CA PHE A 220 5.52 -9.38 0.10
C PHE A 220 6.27 -10.04 1.25
N GLU A 221 7.11 -11.03 0.98
CA GLU A 221 8.06 -11.48 2.01
C GLU A 221 8.80 -10.23 2.49
N ALA A 222 8.58 -9.89 3.76
CA ALA A 222 9.33 -8.84 4.41
C ALA A 222 10.80 -9.22 4.20
N ASN A 223 11.50 -8.40 3.43
CA ASN A 223 12.93 -8.52 3.15
C ASN A 223 13.63 -9.02 4.41
N THR A 224 13.94 -10.32 4.46
CA THR A 224 14.55 -10.98 5.62
C THR A 224 15.97 -10.51 5.86
N GLN A 225 16.48 -9.61 5.01
CA GLN A 225 17.58 -8.72 5.34
C GLN A 225 17.10 -7.54 6.22
N ARG A 226 16.64 -7.87 7.43
CA ARG A 226 17.15 -7.12 8.59
C ARG A 226 18.66 -7.33 8.64
N PRO A 227 19.46 -6.35 9.06
CA PRO A 227 20.92 -6.44 9.02
C PRO A 227 21.37 -7.73 9.71
N TYR A 228 21.99 -8.62 8.94
CA TYR A 228 22.86 -9.63 9.51
C TYR A 228 23.90 -8.85 10.31
N PHE A 229 24.04 -9.16 11.60
CA PHE A 229 25.16 -8.64 12.39
C PHE A 229 26.46 -8.89 11.62
N GLU A 230 27.25 -7.83 11.45
CA GLU A 230 28.55 -7.83 10.76
C GLU A 230 29.42 -8.99 11.24
N GLY A 231 29.87 -9.83 10.32
CA GLY A 231 30.73 -10.98 10.61
C GLY A 231 30.81 -12.05 9.52
N HIS A 232 29.86 -12.05 8.57
CA HIS A 232 29.90 -12.95 7.41
C HIS A 232 29.52 -12.22 6.12
N GLU A 233 30.41 -11.35 5.66
CA GLU A 233 30.40 -10.97 4.25
C GLU A 233 31.04 -12.09 3.42
N ARG A 234 30.25 -12.74 2.56
CA ARG A 234 30.81 -13.34 1.35
C ARG A 234 30.65 -12.33 0.22
N ARG A 235 31.77 -12.01 -0.43
CA ARG A 235 31.78 -11.30 -1.73
C ARG A 235 31.01 -12.12 -2.75
N GLY A 236 29.83 -11.66 -3.11
CA GLY A 236 29.03 -12.24 -4.17
C GLY A 236 27.69 -11.53 -4.28
N GLY A 237 27.62 -10.50 -5.12
CA GLY A 237 26.38 -9.83 -5.45
C GLY A 237 25.45 -10.78 -6.20
N THR A 238 24.27 -11.03 -5.62
CA THR A 238 23.13 -11.62 -6.34
C THR A 238 21.95 -10.67 -6.22
N SER A 239 21.41 -10.26 -7.36
CA SER A 239 20.11 -9.60 -7.45
C SER A 239 19.06 -10.45 -6.74
N LYS A 240 18.26 -9.81 -5.88
CA LYS A 240 17.30 -10.49 -5.01
C LYS A 240 16.05 -10.87 -5.79
N GLN A 241 15.66 -12.15 -5.75
CA GLN A 241 14.39 -12.67 -6.25
C GLN A 241 13.26 -12.46 -5.23
N PHE A 242 12.07 -12.14 -5.72
CA PHE A 242 10.83 -12.10 -4.93
C PHE A 242 10.11 -13.44 -5.06
N HIS A 243 9.78 -14.08 -3.93
CA HIS A 243 8.92 -15.26 -3.92
C HIS A 243 7.50 -14.87 -3.55
N PHE A 244 6.57 -15.07 -4.50
CA PHE A 244 5.14 -15.01 -4.26
C PHE A 244 4.63 -16.45 -4.07
N LEU A 245 3.93 -16.70 -2.97
CA LEU A 245 3.20 -17.95 -2.76
C LEU A 245 1.73 -17.64 -2.61
N PHE A 246 0.96 -17.82 -3.68
CA PHE A 246 -0.50 -17.78 -3.56
C PHE A 246 -0.97 -18.90 -2.62
N PRO A 247 -2.09 -18.75 -1.90
CA PRO A 247 -2.61 -19.81 -1.03
C PRO A 247 -2.75 -21.17 -1.72
N GLU A 248 -3.04 -21.18 -3.02
CA GLU A 248 -3.12 -22.38 -3.85
C GLU A 248 -1.75 -23.00 -4.13
N GLN A 249 -0.74 -22.19 -4.45
CA GLN A 249 0.64 -22.65 -4.62
C GLN A 249 1.25 -23.10 -3.30
N LYS A 250 0.94 -22.41 -2.19
CA LYS A 250 1.33 -22.82 -0.84
C LYS A 250 0.72 -24.16 -0.46
N ARG A 251 -0.53 -24.42 -0.87
CA ARG A 251 -1.17 -25.73 -0.69
C ARG A 251 -0.54 -26.81 -1.56
N ALA A 252 -0.20 -26.53 -2.81
CA ALA A 252 0.53 -27.47 -3.67
C ALA A 252 1.91 -27.84 -3.09
N LEU A 253 2.68 -26.83 -2.65
CA LEU A 253 3.96 -27.02 -1.95
C LEU A 253 3.82 -27.84 -0.66
N LEU A 254 2.77 -27.62 0.13
CA LEU A 254 2.50 -28.40 1.34
C LEU A 254 2.03 -29.84 1.03
N ARG A 255 1.54 -30.10 -0.18
CA ARG A 255 1.17 -31.45 -0.65
C ARG A 255 2.32 -32.19 -1.33
N GLY A 256 3.47 -31.54 -1.56
CA GLY A 256 4.60 -32.12 -2.30
C GLY A 256 4.31 -32.29 -3.80
N GLU A 257 3.37 -31.51 -4.33
CA GLU A 257 3.00 -31.45 -5.76
C GLU A 257 3.84 -30.41 -6.52
#